data_AF-A0A853IGM3-F1
#
_entry.id   AF-A0A853IGM3-F1
#
_cell.length_a   1.000
_cell.length_b   1.000
_cell.length_c   1.000
_cell.angle_alpha   90.00
_cell.angle_beta   90.00
_cell.angle_gamma   90.00
#
_symmetry.space_group_name_H-M   'P 1'
#
loop_
_entity.id
_entity.type
_entity.pdbx_description
1 polymer ?
#
loop_
_entity_poly.entity_id
_entity_poly.type
_entity_poly.pdbx_seq_one_letter_code
_entity_poly.pdbx_strand_id
1 'polypeptide(L)'
;MVTVKNNLTSLVLGSALVFSSFVNADPTIPPEEQCKTLFANQTEAIGMVCANVNMAGQLSIEYTLNPDSTFIKEIHLHVSDTMEEIPQTGVGNPKVGHFEYQLEGLNTTQQLIPLSENVMCGPEPESFTFFVAAHAAVEYLDINGEVIDMPTAWADGERFTQRGNWATYFNFTVNCPGNNG
;
A
#
# COMPACT_ATOMS: atom_id res chain seq x y z
N MET A 1 -54.65 -33.89 57.28
CA MET A 1 -53.52 -34.50 56.56
C MET A 1 -53.54 -33.92 55.16
N VAL A 2 -52.61 -33.00 54.88
CA VAL A 2 -52.49 -32.27 53.62
C VAL A 2 -51.61 -33.11 52.69
N THR A 3 -52.05 -33.36 51.46
CA THR A 3 -51.13 -33.66 50.35
C THR A 3 -51.60 -33.00 49.07
N VAL A 4 -50.70 -32.17 48.55
CA VAL A 4 -50.82 -31.21 47.45
C VAL A 4 -50.70 -31.92 46.10
N LYS A 5 -51.44 -31.44 45.09
CA LYS A 5 -51.30 -31.81 43.68
C LYS A 5 -50.11 -31.06 43.07
N ASN A 6 -49.11 -31.77 42.54
CA ASN A 6 -48.08 -31.21 41.66
C ASN A 6 -47.99 -32.04 40.38
N ASN A 7 -48.45 -31.51 39.25
CA ASN A 7 -48.04 -31.97 37.92
C ASN A 7 -47.22 -30.85 37.29
N LEU A 8 -45.93 -31.11 37.10
CA LEU A 8 -44.98 -30.22 36.44
C LEU A 8 -45.29 -30.13 34.95
N THR A 9 -45.60 -28.93 34.47
CA THR A 9 -45.45 -28.55 33.06
C THR A 9 -43.98 -28.23 32.78
N SER A 10 -43.30 -29.08 32.00
CA SER A 10 -41.96 -28.79 31.47
C SER A 10 -42.06 -27.72 30.39
N LEU A 11 -41.46 -26.56 30.65
CA LEU A 11 -41.24 -25.50 29.66
C LEU A 11 -39.86 -25.74 29.03
N VAL A 12 -39.82 -26.18 27.77
CA VAL A 12 -38.58 -26.28 27.00
C VAL A 12 -38.23 -24.88 26.49
N LEU A 13 -37.27 -24.21 27.15
CA LEU A 13 -36.65 -23.00 26.62
C LEU A 13 -35.65 -23.39 25.52
N GLY A 14 -36.09 -23.33 24.27
CA GLY A 14 -35.20 -23.36 23.12
C GLY A 14 -34.40 -22.06 23.08
N SER A 15 -33.15 -22.10 23.54
CA SER A 15 -32.22 -20.99 23.42
C SER A 15 -31.77 -20.89 21.96
N ALA A 16 -32.31 -19.93 21.22
CA ALA A 16 -31.83 -19.62 19.88
C ALA A 16 -30.49 -18.90 20.00
N LEU A 17 -29.39 -19.60 19.68
CA LEU A 17 -28.10 -18.96 19.45
C LEU A 17 -28.20 -18.12 18.18
N VAL A 18 -28.39 -16.82 18.35
CA VAL A 18 -28.22 -15.85 17.27
C VAL A 18 -26.72 -15.73 17.03
N PHE A 19 -26.21 -16.43 16.01
CA PHE A 19 -24.88 -16.15 15.48
C PHE A 19 -24.97 -14.82 14.73
N SER A 20 -24.66 -13.72 15.43
CA SER A 20 -24.40 -12.45 14.76
C SER A 20 -23.10 -12.63 13.99
N SER A 21 -23.19 -12.80 12.68
CA SER A 21 -22.05 -12.72 11.78
C SER A 21 -21.58 -11.26 11.78
N PHE A 22 -20.59 -10.96 12.64
CA PHE A 22 -19.88 -9.70 12.61
C PHE A 22 -19.09 -9.64 11.29
N VAL A 23 -19.54 -8.79 10.36
CA VAL A 23 -18.73 -8.43 9.20
C VAL A 23 -17.81 -7.32 9.71
N ASN A 24 -16.56 -7.66 10.02
CA ASN A 24 -15.53 -6.63 10.25
C ASN A 24 -15.49 -5.79 8.97
N ALA A 25 -15.57 -4.47 9.07
CA ALA A 25 -15.43 -3.66 7.87
C ALA A 25 -13.94 -3.65 7.46
N ASP A 26 -13.70 -3.96 6.19
CA ASP A 26 -12.36 -4.23 5.66
C ASP A 26 -11.45 -3.00 5.76
N PRO A 27 -10.12 -3.18 5.94
CA PRO A 27 -9.18 -2.07 5.83
C PRO A 27 -9.28 -1.42 4.46
N THR A 28 -9.21 -0.09 4.42
CA THR A 28 -9.32 0.68 3.18
C THR A 28 -8.29 1.81 3.11
N ILE A 29 -7.86 2.15 1.90
CA ILE A 29 -7.06 3.34 1.62
C ILE A 29 -7.98 4.36 0.92
N PRO A 30 -8.04 5.62 1.36
CA PRO A 30 -8.80 6.65 0.65
C PRO A 30 -8.36 6.76 -0.83
N PRO A 31 -9.29 6.81 -1.81
CA PRO A 31 -8.95 6.83 -3.23
C PRO A 31 -7.98 7.95 -3.64
N GLU A 32 -8.02 9.09 -2.97
CA GLU A 32 -7.16 10.26 -3.21
C GLU A 32 -5.71 10.07 -2.72
N GLU A 33 -5.49 9.15 -1.77
CA GLU A 33 -4.17 8.79 -1.26
C GLU A 33 -3.61 7.55 -1.96
N GLN A 34 -4.49 6.74 -2.56
CA GLN A 34 -4.18 5.43 -3.08
C GLN A 34 -3.11 5.46 -4.19
N CYS A 35 -3.16 6.42 -5.10
CA CYS A 35 -2.30 6.43 -6.28
C CYS A 35 -1.60 7.76 -6.48
N LYS A 36 -0.30 7.70 -6.83
CA LYS A 36 0.52 8.85 -7.21
C LYS A 36 1.03 8.70 -8.63
N THR A 37 1.11 9.81 -9.36
CA THR A 37 1.70 9.83 -10.70
C THR A 37 3.19 9.50 -10.61
N LEU A 38 3.68 8.65 -11.49
CA LEU A 38 5.10 8.37 -11.63
C LEU A 38 5.70 9.32 -12.67
N PHE A 39 6.63 10.16 -12.25
CA PHE A 39 7.28 11.15 -13.10
C PHE A 39 8.69 10.72 -13.48
N ALA A 40 8.95 10.51 -14.76
CA ALA A 40 10.30 10.44 -15.31
C ALA A 40 10.87 11.85 -15.53
N ASN A 41 12.20 11.99 -15.46
CA ASN A 41 12.88 13.24 -15.75
C ASN A 41 12.27 14.47 -15.03
N GLN A 42 11.81 14.29 -13.79
CA GLN A 42 11.13 15.27 -12.94
C GLN A 42 9.71 15.69 -13.33
N THR A 43 9.34 15.68 -14.61
CA THR A 43 8.09 16.31 -15.06
C THR A 43 7.27 15.48 -16.04
N GLU A 44 7.81 14.40 -16.56
CA GLU A 44 7.14 13.56 -17.56
C GLU A 44 6.30 12.49 -16.88
N ALA A 45 4.97 12.60 -16.93
CA ALA A 45 4.08 11.59 -16.36
C ALA A 45 4.10 10.32 -17.21
N ILE A 46 4.68 9.25 -16.68
CA ILE A 46 4.86 7.96 -17.39
C ILE A 46 3.99 6.83 -16.85
N GLY A 47 3.29 7.05 -15.74
CA GLY A 47 2.50 6.00 -15.11
C GLY A 47 2.00 6.39 -13.72
N MET A 48 1.70 5.39 -12.92
CA MET A 48 1.21 5.51 -11.56
C MET A 48 1.92 4.51 -10.63
N VAL A 49 2.01 4.88 -9.35
CA VAL A 49 2.34 4.00 -8.23
C VAL A 49 1.14 4.00 -7.29
N CYS A 50 0.57 2.82 -7.05
CA CYS A 50 -0.63 2.66 -6.22
C CYS A 50 -0.35 1.78 -5.01
N ALA A 51 -0.78 2.23 -3.83
CA ALA A 51 -0.84 1.42 -2.63
C ALA A 51 -2.16 0.63 -2.59
N ASN A 52 -2.08 -0.63 -2.15
CA ASN A 52 -3.22 -1.51 -2.04
C ASN A 52 -3.21 -2.21 -0.68
N VAL A 53 -4.39 -2.41 -0.12
CA VAL A 53 -4.62 -3.25 1.07
C VAL A 53 -5.71 -4.25 0.76
N ASN A 54 -5.49 -5.53 1.07
CA ASN A 54 -6.51 -6.56 0.91
C ASN A 54 -7.30 -6.77 2.20
N MET A 55 -8.35 -7.60 2.15
CA MET A 55 -9.20 -7.91 3.32
C MET A 55 -8.44 -8.54 4.50
N ALA A 56 -7.26 -9.13 4.25
CA ALA A 56 -6.40 -9.70 5.29
C ALA A 56 -5.40 -8.68 5.87
N GLY A 57 -5.45 -7.42 5.42
CA GLY A 57 -4.56 -6.35 5.85
C GLY A 57 -3.22 -6.30 5.11
N GLN A 58 -2.98 -7.23 4.18
CA GLN A 58 -1.70 -7.32 3.49
C GLN A 58 -1.55 -6.16 2.52
N LEU A 59 -0.42 -5.47 2.61
CA LEU A 59 -0.11 -4.33 1.77
C LEU A 59 0.65 -4.74 0.51
N SER A 60 0.46 -3.96 -0.55
CA SER A 60 1.26 -4.07 -1.76
C SER A 60 1.36 -2.72 -2.46
N ILE A 61 2.46 -2.51 -3.19
CA ILE A 61 2.65 -1.37 -4.08
C ILE A 61 2.64 -1.87 -5.52
N GLU A 62 1.85 -1.23 -6.37
CA GLU A 62 1.75 -1.55 -7.80
C GLU A 62 2.26 -0.39 -8.64
N TYR A 63 3.22 -0.69 -9.51
CA TYR A 63 3.68 0.21 -10.57
C TYR A 63 2.93 -0.12 -11.85
N THR A 64 2.39 0.90 -12.52
CA THR A 64 1.76 0.76 -13.85
C THR A 64 2.22 1.89 -14.75
N LEU A 65 2.85 1.56 -15.87
CA LEU A 65 3.27 2.52 -16.89
C LEU A 65 2.21 2.69 -17.99
N ASN A 66 2.16 3.88 -18.57
CA ASN A 66 1.36 4.17 -19.75
C ASN A 66 1.93 3.37 -20.96
N PRO A 67 1.11 2.57 -21.66
CA PRO A 67 1.59 1.57 -22.60
C PRO A 67 1.89 2.16 -23.98
N ASP A 68 3.15 2.52 -24.26
CA ASP A 68 3.53 3.04 -25.60
C ASP A 68 4.94 2.62 -26.06
N SER A 69 5.95 2.68 -25.17
CA SER A 69 7.34 2.28 -25.47
C SER A 69 8.23 2.34 -24.22
N THR A 70 7.63 2.30 -23.02
CA THR A 70 8.33 2.47 -21.74
C THR A 70 8.26 1.20 -20.93
N PHE A 71 9.39 0.72 -20.44
CA PHE A 71 9.49 -0.49 -19.62
C PHE A 71 10.22 -0.21 -18.32
N ILE A 72 9.73 -0.79 -17.23
CA ILE A 72 10.44 -0.79 -15.95
C ILE A 72 11.62 -1.75 -16.05
N LYS A 73 12.80 -1.28 -15.63
CA LYS A 73 14.04 -2.07 -15.55
C LYS A 73 14.44 -2.37 -14.13
N GLU A 74 14.31 -1.35 -13.29
CA GLU A 74 14.68 -1.43 -11.89
C GLU A 74 13.60 -0.74 -11.05
N ILE A 75 13.32 -1.30 -9.89
CA ILE A 75 12.50 -0.65 -8.86
C ILE A 75 13.31 -0.65 -7.57
N HIS A 76 13.39 0.53 -6.95
CA HIS A 76 13.83 0.68 -5.58
C HIS A 76 12.67 1.28 -4.79
N LEU A 77 12.17 0.52 -3.84
CA LEU A 77 11.02 0.88 -3.02
C LEU A 77 11.37 0.70 -1.54
N HIS A 78 10.98 1.68 -0.74
CA HIS A 78 10.98 1.57 0.72
C HIS A 78 9.66 2.09 1.27
N VAL A 79 9.12 1.39 2.26
CA VAL A 79 7.89 1.73 2.95
C VAL A 79 8.17 1.65 4.44
N SER A 80 7.68 2.60 5.22
CA SER A 80 7.89 2.65 6.67
C SER A 80 6.75 3.38 7.37
N ASP A 81 6.61 3.24 8.69
CA ASP A 81 5.60 3.96 9.49
C ASP A 81 6.02 5.41 9.81
N THR A 82 7.31 5.70 9.66
CA THR A 82 7.91 7.02 9.87
C THR A 82 8.83 7.40 8.73
N MET A 83 8.87 8.70 8.40
CA MET A 83 9.68 9.22 7.31
C MET A 83 11.19 9.05 7.55
N GLU A 84 11.60 9.09 8.82
CA GLU A 84 13.00 8.99 9.26
C GLU A 84 13.60 7.60 9.04
N GLU A 85 12.76 6.56 8.97
CA GLU A 85 13.19 5.19 8.72
C GLU A 85 13.55 4.93 7.26
N ILE A 86 13.05 5.78 6.33
CA ILE A 86 13.49 5.70 4.94
C ILE A 86 15.00 5.96 4.87
N PRO A 87 15.81 5.05 4.31
CA PRO A 87 17.25 5.17 4.27
C PRO A 87 17.70 6.49 3.63
N GLN A 88 18.37 7.33 4.41
CA GLN A 88 18.80 8.66 3.98
C GLN A 88 20.28 8.92 4.30
N THR A 89 20.86 9.86 3.56
CA THR A 89 22.18 10.46 3.84
C THR A 89 22.09 11.43 5.01
N GLY A 90 23.25 11.84 5.56
CA GLY A 90 23.27 12.81 6.66
C GLY A 90 22.70 14.20 6.30
N VAL A 91 22.41 14.46 5.03
CA VAL A 91 21.79 15.70 4.54
C VAL A 91 20.36 15.47 4.04
N GLY A 92 19.75 14.31 4.31
CA GLY A 92 18.34 14.01 4.02
C GLY A 92 18.04 13.46 2.63
N ASN A 93 19.02 13.41 1.71
CA ASN A 93 18.77 12.76 0.41
C ASN A 93 18.61 11.24 0.61
N PRO A 94 17.66 10.57 -0.06
CA PRO A 94 17.48 9.13 0.06
C PRO A 94 18.68 8.36 -0.48
N LYS A 95 19.00 7.25 0.17
CA LYS A 95 19.99 6.25 -0.23
C LYS A 95 19.29 5.12 -0.96
N VAL A 96 19.00 5.36 -2.23
CA VAL A 96 18.21 4.47 -3.09
C VAL A 96 18.70 2.99 -3.05
N GLY A 97 20.01 2.74 -3.15
CA GLY A 97 20.58 1.38 -3.06
C GLY A 97 20.50 0.70 -1.69
N HIS A 98 19.91 1.36 -0.69
CA HIS A 98 19.63 0.81 0.64
C HIS A 98 18.14 0.59 0.89
N PHE A 99 17.29 0.83 -0.11
CA PHE A 99 15.85 0.57 0.01
C PHE A 99 15.58 -0.92 0.21
N GLU A 100 14.45 -1.24 0.84
CA GLU A 100 14.17 -2.62 1.29
C GLU A 100 13.85 -3.52 0.11
N TYR A 101 13.03 -3.03 -0.81
CA TYR A 101 12.62 -3.74 -2.00
C TYR A 101 13.45 -3.25 -3.18
N GLN A 102 14.25 -4.14 -3.75
CA GLN A 102 15.09 -3.89 -4.92
C GLN A 102 14.80 -4.97 -5.96
N LEU A 103 14.19 -4.58 -7.08
CA LEU A 103 13.92 -5.47 -8.20
C LEU A 103 14.73 -4.97 -9.39
N GLU A 104 15.46 -5.88 -10.03
CA GLU A 104 16.43 -5.58 -11.08
C GLU A 104 16.15 -6.42 -12.32
N GLY A 105 16.60 -5.96 -13.48
CA GLY A 105 16.49 -6.73 -14.73
C GLY A 105 15.05 -6.97 -15.19
N LEU A 106 14.13 -6.09 -14.79
CA LEU A 106 12.75 -6.14 -15.22
C LEU A 106 12.62 -5.78 -16.71
N ASN A 107 11.52 -6.20 -17.31
CA ASN A 107 11.11 -5.81 -18.66
C ASN A 107 9.59 -5.87 -18.74
N THR A 108 8.93 -5.00 -17.99
CA THR A 108 7.47 -5.00 -17.81
C THR A 108 6.94 -3.58 -17.75
N THR A 109 5.67 -3.40 -18.09
CA THR A 109 4.95 -2.14 -17.87
C THR A 109 4.19 -2.13 -16.54
N GLN A 110 4.09 -3.28 -15.87
CA GLN A 110 3.38 -3.44 -14.60
C GLN A 110 4.18 -4.32 -13.65
N GLN A 111 4.24 -3.92 -12.37
CA GLN A 111 4.89 -4.70 -11.34
C GLN A 111 4.18 -4.51 -9.99
N LEU A 112 3.67 -5.59 -9.43
CA LEU A 112 3.12 -5.65 -8.09
C LEU A 112 4.21 -6.11 -7.11
N ILE A 113 4.38 -5.39 -6.02
CA ILE A 113 5.36 -5.69 -4.97
C ILE A 113 4.58 -5.92 -3.67
N PRO A 114 4.48 -7.18 -3.17
CA PRO A 114 3.93 -7.44 -1.87
C PRO A 114 4.86 -6.90 -0.78
N LEU A 115 4.29 -6.23 0.21
CA LEU A 115 5.02 -5.67 1.33
C LEU A 115 5.11 -6.67 2.48
N SER A 116 6.15 -6.51 3.30
CA SER A 116 6.36 -7.25 4.55
C SER A 116 5.47 -6.69 5.66
N GLU A 117 5.10 -5.41 5.55
CA GLU A 117 4.14 -4.72 6.40
C GLU A 117 2.73 -5.31 6.26
N ASN A 118 2.03 -5.41 7.39
CA ASN A 118 0.66 -5.90 7.46
C ASN A 118 -0.15 -5.06 8.46
N VAL A 119 -1.39 -4.72 8.10
CA VAL A 119 -2.30 -3.98 8.97
C VAL A 119 -3.26 -4.94 9.66
N MET A 120 -3.27 -4.91 10.99
CA MET A 120 -4.15 -5.76 11.79
C MET A 120 -5.24 -4.88 12.42
N CYS A 121 -6.42 -4.85 11.80
CA CYS A 121 -7.54 -4.07 12.32
C CYS A 121 -8.07 -4.67 13.64
N GLY A 122 -8.15 -3.83 14.67
CA GLY A 122 -8.82 -4.10 15.93
C GLY A 122 -10.34 -3.89 15.87
N PRO A 123 -11.02 -4.11 17.01
CA PRO A 123 -12.46 -3.89 17.11
C PRO A 123 -12.86 -2.40 17.12
N GLU A 124 -11.93 -1.49 17.39
CA GLU A 124 -12.18 -0.05 17.43
C GLU A 124 -11.65 0.62 16.15
N PRO A 125 -12.21 1.78 15.75
CA PRO A 125 -11.68 2.53 14.61
C PRO A 125 -10.23 2.97 14.84
N GLU A 126 -9.36 2.75 13.86
CA GLU A 126 -7.95 3.12 13.90
C GLU A 126 -7.40 3.41 12.49
N SER A 127 -6.28 4.11 12.43
CA SER A 127 -5.64 4.51 11.17
C SER A 127 -4.13 4.30 11.25
N PHE A 128 -3.54 3.76 10.19
CA PHE A 128 -2.11 3.50 10.06
C PHE A 128 -1.57 4.27 8.86
N THR A 129 -0.63 5.20 9.10
CA THR A 129 0.01 5.97 8.02
C THR A 129 1.35 5.36 7.67
N PHE A 130 1.61 5.23 6.37
CA PHE A 130 2.87 4.73 5.83
C PHE A 130 3.50 5.78 4.91
N PHE A 131 4.82 5.92 4.99
CA PHE A 131 5.62 6.76 4.12
C PHE A 131 6.29 5.89 3.06
N VAL A 132 6.28 6.35 1.82
CA VAL A 132 6.71 5.59 0.65
C VAL A 132 7.72 6.39 -0.16
N ALA A 133 8.89 5.79 -0.39
CA ALA A 133 9.86 6.24 -1.37
C ALA A 133 9.86 5.26 -2.56
N ALA A 134 9.22 5.68 -3.65
CA ALA A 134 9.04 4.86 -4.84
C ALA A 134 9.87 5.40 -6.01
N HIS A 135 10.99 4.73 -6.28
CA HIS A 135 11.90 5.02 -7.38
C HIS A 135 11.82 3.91 -8.45
N ALA A 136 11.96 4.29 -9.71
CA ALA A 136 12.13 3.35 -10.81
C ALA A 136 13.17 3.85 -11.82
N ALA A 137 13.92 2.92 -12.42
CA ALA A 137 14.62 3.16 -13.67
C ALA A 137 13.80 2.56 -14.80
N VAL A 138 13.58 3.32 -15.87
CA VAL A 138 12.79 2.88 -17.03
C VAL A 138 13.62 2.95 -18.32
N GLU A 139 13.23 2.17 -19.32
CA GLU A 139 13.78 2.21 -20.68
C GLU A 139 12.72 2.74 -21.64
N TYR A 140 13.11 3.68 -22.49
CA TYR A 140 12.34 4.07 -23.67
C TYR A 140 12.90 3.34 -24.89
N LEU A 141 12.01 2.73 -25.68
CA LEU A 141 12.36 2.04 -26.92
C LEU A 141 11.86 2.78 -28.16
N ASP A 142 12.64 2.75 -29.24
CA ASP A 142 12.17 3.16 -30.56
C ASP A 142 11.25 2.09 -31.20
N ILE A 143 10.79 2.37 -32.43
CA ILE A 143 9.92 1.46 -33.19
C ILE A 143 10.61 0.13 -33.56
N ASN A 144 11.93 0.06 -33.52
CA ASN A 144 12.72 -1.15 -33.79
C ASN A 144 13.03 -1.94 -32.51
N GLY A 145 12.62 -1.43 -31.34
CA GLY A 145 12.91 -2.02 -30.04
C GLY A 145 14.31 -1.69 -29.50
N GLU A 146 14.99 -0.69 -30.07
CA GLU A 146 16.29 -0.22 -29.58
C GLU A 146 16.09 0.78 -28.43
N VAL A 147 16.92 0.68 -27.38
CA VAL A 147 16.85 1.62 -26.26
C VAL A 147 17.36 3.00 -26.71
N ILE A 148 16.50 4.01 -26.55
CA ILE A 148 16.80 5.40 -26.89
C ILE A 148 17.05 6.29 -25.67
N ASP A 149 16.53 5.92 -24.50
CA ASP A 149 16.78 6.60 -23.23
C ASP A 149 16.53 5.67 -22.03
N MET A 150 17.13 6.03 -20.88
CA MET A 150 16.98 5.30 -19.61
C MET A 150 16.74 6.26 -18.44
N PRO A 151 15.61 6.98 -18.39
CA PRO A 151 15.40 7.96 -17.33
C PRO A 151 15.11 7.30 -15.98
N THR A 152 15.37 8.08 -14.93
CA THR A 152 14.92 7.77 -13.56
C THR A 152 13.56 8.40 -13.31
N ALA A 153 12.75 7.73 -12.51
CA ALA A 153 11.40 8.12 -12.18
C ALA A 153 11.15 8.06 -10.67
N TRP A 154 10.34 9.00 -10.18
CA TRP A 154 9.88 9.04 -8.80
C TRP A 154 8.37 9.24 -8.77
N ALA A 155 7.69 8.57 -7.84
CA ALA A 155 6.28 8.83 -7.56
C ALA A 155 6.10 10.27 -7.03
N ASP A 156 5.03 10.92 -7.44
CA ASP A 156 4.70 12.28 -7.02
C ASP A 156 4.53 12.38 -5.50
N GLY A 157 4.92 13.52 -4.94
CA GLY A 157 4.89 13.73 -3.51
C GLY A 157 5.79 14.88 -3.03
N GLU A 158 6.06 14.86 -1.72
CA GLU A 158 6.90 15.85 -1.07
C GLU A 158 8.38 15.57 -1.32
N ARG A 159 9.18 16.63 -1.42
CA ARG A 159 10.63 16.51 -1.60
C ARG A 159 11.32 16.12 -0.31
N PHE A 160 12.22 15.13 -0.37
CA PHE A 160 13.12 14.80 0.73
C PHE A 160 13.97 16.00 1.18
N THR A 161 14.46 16.77 0.21
CA THR A 161 15.29 17.95 0.46
C THR A 161 14.88 19.12 -0.44
N GLN A 162 14.98 20.34 0.09
CA GLN A 162 14.75 21.57 -0.68
C GLN A 162 15.87 21.88 -1.69
N ARG A 163 17.04 21.27 -1.49
CA ARG A 163 18.24 21.46 -2.34
C ARG A 163 18.93 20.12 -2.51
N GLY A 164 19.30 19.80 -3.74
CA GLY A 164 19.97 18.53 -4.05
C GLY A 164 19.17 17.73 -5.05
N ASN A 165 19.02 16.44 -4.80
CA ASN A 165 18.40 15.54 -5.75
C ASN A 165 16.88 15.72 -5.83
N TRP A 166 16.36 15.17 -6.91
CA TRP A 166 14.97 14.99 -7.28
C TRP A 166 13.90 14.59 -6.29
N ALA A 167 14.37 13.85 -5.29
CA ALA A 167 13.63 12.69 -4.83
C ALA A 167 12.43 13.11 -4.00
N THR A 168 11.37 12.35 -4.18
CA THR A 168 10.09 12.58 -3.51
C THR A 168 9.68 11.35 -2.72
N TYR A 169 8.86 11.59 -1.70
CA TYR A 169 8.12 10.58 -0.98
C TYR A 169 6.66 11.00 -0.90
N PHE A 170 5.78 10.04 -0.67
CA PHE A 170 4.39 10.31 -0.34
C PHE A 170 3.99 9.47 0.86
N ASN A 171 2.79 9.71 1.38
CA ASN A 171 2.20 8.85 2.37
C ASN A 171 0.78 8.44 1.95
N PHE A 172 0.33 7.34 2.54
CA PHE A 172 -1.06 6.89 2.48
C PHE A 172 -1.48 6.39 3.86
N THR A 173 -2.78 6.45 4.13
CA THR A 173 -3.37 6.01 5.38
C THR A 173 -4.29 4.82 5.13
N VAL A 174 -4.07 3.74 5.87
CA VAL A 174 -5.00 2.62 5.94
C VAL A 174 -5.96 2.87 7.09
N ASN A 175 -7.25 2.96 6.78
CA ASN A 175 -8.32 3.14 7.75
C ASN A 175 -8.97 1.79 8.08
N CYS A 176 -8.96 1.46 9.35
CA CYS A 176 -9.73 0.39 9.95
C CYS A 176 -10.98 1.00 10.59
N PRO A 177 -12.17 0.79 10.03
CA PRO A 177 -13.42 1.35 10.58
C PRO A 177 -13.89 0.71 11.91
N GLY A 178 -13.20 -0.32 12.39
CA GLY A 178 -13.61 -1.08 13.58
C GLY A 178 -14.84 -1.94 13.36
N ASN A 179 -15.30 -2.60 14.43
CA ASN A 179 -16.50 -3.41 14.45
C ASN A 179 -17.65 -2.54 14.95
N ASN A 180 -18.57 -2.18 14.06
CA ASN A 180 -19.86 -1.63 14.49
C ASN A 180 -20.63 -2.76 15.21
N GLY A 181 -20.58 -2.75 16.55
CA GLY A 181 -21.23 -3.73 17.41
C GLY A 181 -22.74 -3.79 17.27
#